data_AF-A0A0C2J6J3-F1
#
_entry.id   AF-A0A0C2J6J3-F1
#
_cell.length_a   1.000
_cell.length_b   1.000
_cell.length_c   1.000
_cell.angle_alpha   90.00
_cell.angle_beta   90.00
_cell.angle_gamma   90.00
#
_symmetry.space_group_name_H-M   'P 1'
#
loop_
_entity.id
_entity.type
_entity.pdbx_description
1 polymer ?
#
loop_
_entity_poly.entity_id
_entity_poly.type
_entity_poly.pdbx_seq_one_letter_code
_entity_poly.pdbx_strand_id
1 'polypeptide(L)'
;MALSIGPIQSDDQSEYWNHWDDKRKGIKQNTDIHLPCSLQQDNDFDSNRTEKFEWSESMQNYVLLAYNVEYMIGHVPGAFLSIKFRYRRIMIFCLGASTILTIASVFVAPYQWVFFGIRSLIGLVNGPLYPIVHETIAGHSPSRERTFLTLFTHTGNLVSLALILPIGGLFINNFINGWKYVFFLSGGLGVLATSMWTLFVYSEHDENPWMSEFEQKYITSQIYPQGKPPNKTMKNVPFLHLLNSISSQLSTLENYLCFT
;
A
#
# COMPACT_ATOMS: atom_id res chain seq x y z
N MET A 1 42.59 -7.95 33.18
CA MET A 1 42.97 -6.54 33.43
C MET A 1 41.67 -5.73 33.38
N ALA A 2 41.04 -5.58 34.53
CA ALA A 2 39.79 -4.82 34.68
C ALA A 2 40.13 -3.34 34.77
N LEU A 3 39.57 -2.51 33.88
CA LEU A 3 39.66 -1.05 33.99
C LEU A 3 38.43 -0.56 34.74
N SER A 4 38.69 -0.07 35.95
CA SER A 4 37.76 0.63 36.82
C SER A 4 37.34 1.95 36.17
N ILE A 5 36.04 2.15 35.99
CA ILE A 5 35.47 3.42 35.54
C ILE A 5 34.92 4.10 36.80
N GLY A 6 35.57 5.18 37.23
CA GLY A 6 35.10 6.01 38.34
C GLY A 6 33.83 6.79 37.97
N PRO A 7 33.08 7.31 38.97
CA PRO A 7 31.85 8.03 38.72
C PRO A 7 32.13 9.40 38.07
N ILE A 8 31.36 9.72 37.03
CA ILE A 8 31.41 10.99 36.30
C ILE A 8 30.76 12.07 37.19
N GLN A 9 31.52 13.15 37.44
CA GLN A 9 31.10 14.29 38.24
C GLN A 9 30.02 15.09 37.49
N SER A 10 28.97 15.52 38.20
CA SER A 10 27.76 16.14 37.64
C SER A 10 27.94 17.52 37.00
N ASP A 11 29.09 18.16 37.16
CA ASP A 11 29.31 19.55 36.70
C ASP A 11 29.61 19.65 35.19
N ASP A 12 30.23 18.63 34.58
CA ASP A 12 30.62 18.62 33.15
C ASP A 12 29.42 18.51 32.19
N GLN A 13 28.30 17.92 32.64
CA GLN A 13 27.09 17.83 31.81
C GLN A 13 26.47 19.20 31.56
N SER A 14 26.51 20.11 32.55
CA SER A 14 25.88 21.43 32.46
C SER A 14 26.55 22.32 31.42
N GLU A 15 27.88 22.27 31.33
CA GLU A 15 28.68 23.03 30.37
C GLU A 15 28.50 22.51 28.94
N TYR A 16 28.36 21.19 28.77
CA TYR A 16 28.13 20.57 27.48
C TYR A 16 26.78 20.99 26.87
N TRP A 17 25.70 20.98 27.66
CA TRP A 17 24.38 21.42 27.20
C TRP A 17 24.35 22.93 26.87
N ASN A 18 25.06 23.76 27.63
CA ASN A 18 25.17 25.19 27.38
C ASN A 18 25.91 25.51 26.06
N HIS A 19 26.96 24.75 25.72
CA HIS A 19 27.67 24.90 24.45
C HIS A 19 26.78 24.64 23.22
N TRP A 20 25.90 23.64 23.31
CA TRP A 20 24.96 23.33 22.24
C TRP A 20 23.77 24.30 22.18
N ASP A 21 23.39 24.90 23.31
CA ASP A 21 22.32 25.90 23.35
C ASP A 21 22.75 27.24 22.74
N ASP A 22 24.00 27.63 22.95
CA ASP A 22 24.57 28.85 22.37
C ASP A 22 24.75 28.72 20.84
N LYS A 23 25.13 27.53 20.34
CA LYS A 23 25.11 27.22 18.89
C LYS A 23 23.69 27.29 18.31
N ARG A 24 22.65 26.86 19.03
CA ARG A 24 21.25 26.98 18.57
C ARG A 24 20.77 28.44 18.52
N LYS A 25 21.21 29.29 19.44
CA LYS A 25 20.91 30.73 19.44
C LYS A 25 21.64 31.47 18.32
N GLY A 26 22.90 31.11 18.04
CA GLY A 26 23.65 31.65 16.90
C GLY A 26 23.07 31.26 15.53
N ILE A 27 22.51 30.05 15.40
CA ILE A 27 21.78 29.64 14.19
C ILE A 27 20.49 30.47 14.03
N LYS A 28 19.75 30.74 15.10
CA LYS A 28 18.53 31.57 15.05
C LYS A 28 18.84 33.03 14.68
N GLN A 29 19.87 33.65 15.26
CA GLN A 29 20.26 35.03 14.94
C GLN A 29 20.80 35.19 13.52
N ASN A 30 21.46 34.18 12.97
CA ASN A 30 21.92 34.18 11.57
C ASN A 30 20.78 33.90 10.57
N THR A 31 19.54 33.70 11.04
CA THR A 31 18.34 33.59 10.20
C THR A 31 17.56 34.91 10.11
N ASP A 32 18.04 35.99 10.74
CA ASP A 32 17.54 37.36 10.55
C ASP A 32 18.31 38.10 9.44
N ILE A 33 18.65 37.37 8.37
CA ILE A 33 19.10 37.98 7.12
C ILE A 33 17.86 38.67 6.55
N HIS A 34 17.92 39.99 6.38
CA HIS A 34 16.98 40.71 5.51
C HIS A 34 16.93 39.97 4.16
N LEU A 35 15.90 39.14 3.96
CA LEU A 35 15.69 38.47 2.69
C LEU A 35 15.47 39.59 1.65
N PRO A 36 16.23 39.61 0.54
CA PRO A 36 15.90 40.48 -0.57
C PRO A 36 14.47 40.17 -1.03
N CYS A 37 13.73 41.21 -1.39
CA CYS A 37 12.31 41.23 -1.80
C CYS A 37 11.97 40.29 -3.00
N SER A 38 12.90 39.47 -3.47
CA SER A 38 12.76 38.53 -4.58
C SER A 38 12.41 37.09 -4.17
N LEU A 39 12.37 36.75 -2.87
CA LEU A 39 11.91 35.44 -2.39
C LEU A 39 10.48 35.44 -1.83
N GLN A 40 9.82 36.60 -1.78
CA GLN A 40 8.39 36.68 -1.46
C GLN A 40 7.51 36.19 -2.63
N GLN A 41 8.09 36.03 -3.82
CA GLN A 41 7.33 35.83 -5.06
C GLN A 41 6.94 34.36 -5.34
N ASP A 42 7.51 33.38 -4.61
CA ASP A 42 7.09 31.98 -4.72
C ASP A 42 5.90 31.64 -3.80
N ASN A 43 5.74 32.34 -2.67
CA ASN A 43 4.65 32.05 -1.73
C ASN A 43 3.29 32.63 -2.18
N ASP A 44 3.28 33.80 -2.84
CA ASP A 44 2.06 34.40 -3.36
C ASP A 44 1.57 33.72 -4.65
N PHE A 45 2.50 33.21 -5.46
CA PHE A 45 2.17 32.53 -6.72
C PHE A 45 1.54 31.15 -6.52
N ASP A 46 1.94 30.43 -5.46
CA ASP A 46 1.31 29.17 -5.05
C ASP A 46 -0.06 29.37 -4.38
N SER A 47 -0.28 30.52 -3.71
CA SER A 47 -1.53 30.80 -3.00
C SER A 47 -2.76 30.90 -3.91
N ASN A 48 -2.59 31.35 -5.16
CA ASN A 48 -3.67 31.54 -6.13
C ASN A 48 -3.98 30.28 -6.97
N ARG A 49 -3.16 29.22 -6.89
CA ARG A 49 -3.27 28.04 -7.77
C ARG A 49 -4.03 26.87 -7.16
N THR A 50 -4.21 26.88 -5.85
CA THR A 50 -4.92 25.83 -5.11
C THR A 50 -6.03 26.43 -4.26
N GLU A 51 -7.27 25.95 -4.44
CA GLU A 51 -8.32 26.13 -3.43
C GLU A 51 -7.83 25.48 -2.13
N LYS A 52 -7.23 26.28 -1.23
CA LYS A 52 -6.83 25.81 0.11
C LYS A 52 -8.10 25.58 0.91
N PHE A 53 -8.51 24.33 1.05
CA PHE A 53 -9.48 23.97 2.07
C PHE A 53 -8.81 24.10 3.44
N GLU A 54 -9.45 24.81 4.37
CA GLU A 54 -8.98 24.95 5.76
C GLU A 54 -9.17 23.62 6.52
N TRP A 55 -8.30 22.65 6.26
CA TRP A 55 -8.32 21.37 6.96
C TRP A 55 -7.30 21.40 8.08
N SER A 56 -7.76 21.12 9.30
CA SER A 56 -6.86 20.90 10.44
C SER A 56 -5.87 19.76 10.12
N GLU A 57 -4.61 19.93 10.51
CA GLU A 57 -3.57 18.91 10.37
C GLU A 57 -3.99 17.58 11.03
N SER A 58 -4.67 17.65 12.17
CA SER A 58 -5.23 16.46 12.84
C SER A 58 -6.22 15.71 11.95
N MET A 59 -7.08 16.42 11.22
CA MET A 59 -8.07 15.80 10.33
C MET A 59 -7.41 15.08 9.16
N GLN A 60 -6.37 15.67 8.56
CA GLN A 60 -5.60 15.03 7.48
C GLN A 60 -4.96 13.73 7.95
N ASN A 61 -4.37 13.75 9.15
CA ASN A 61 -3.78 12.57 9.77
C ASN A 61 -4.83 11.50 10.10
N TYR A 62 -6.02 11.87 10.57
CA TYR A 62 -7.11 10.92 10.79
C TYR A 62 -7.56 10.25 9.50
N VAL A 63 -7.71 11.01 8.40
CA VAL A 63 -8.08 10.44 7.09
C VAL A 63 -7.01 9.46 6.59
N LEU A 64 -5.72 9.80 6.74
CA LEU A 64 -4.62 8.93 6.36
C LEU A 64 -4.60 7.64 7.20
N LEU A 65 -4.74 7.78 8.52
CA LEU A 65 -4.72 6.66 9.45
C LEU A 65 -5.92 5.74 9.20
N ALA A 66 -7.11 6.31 9.06
CA ALA A 66 -8.33 5.58 8.75
C ALA A 66 -8.07 4.65 7.58
N TYR A 67 -7.71 5.20 6.41
CA TYR A 67 -7.49 4.43 5.18
C TYR A 67 -6.59 3.21 5.42
N ASN A 68 -5.49 3.37 6.14
CA ASN A 68 -4.54 2.29 6.43
C ASN A 68 -5.13 1.23 7.39
N VAL A 69 -5.86 1.65 8.43
CA VAL A 69 -6.50 0.74 9.39
C VAL A 69 -7.62 -0.05 8.73
N GLU A 70 -8.47 0.61 7.95
CA GLU A 70 -9.56 -0.04 7.22
C GLU A 70 -9.04 -1.00 6.15
N TYR A 71 -7.96 -0.62 5.46
CA TYR A 71 -7.26 -1.51 4.56
C TYR A 71 -6.79 -2.79 5.28
N MET A 72 -6.17 -2.64 6.46
CA MET A 72 -5.74 -3.77 7.29
C MET A 72 -6.92 -4.67 7.70
N ILE A 73 -8.02 -4.07 8.14
CA ILE A 73 -9.27 -4.77 8.49
C ILE A 73 -9.84 -5.50 7.28
N GLY A 74 -9.76 -4.92 6.07
CA GLY A 74 -10.29 -5.47 4.83
C GLY A 74 -9.57 -6.72 4.31
N HIS A 75 -8.31 -6.96 4.70
CA HIS A 75 -7.55 -8.14 4.27
C HIS A 75 -8.20 -9.46 4.66
N VAL A 76 -8.58 -9.58 5.94
CA VAL A 76 -9.15 -10.81 6.52
C VAL A 76 -10.50 -11.19 5.86
N PRO A 77 -11.55 -10.34 5.88
CA PRO A 77 -12.82 -10.65 5.23
C PRO A 77 -12.65 -10.79 3.72
N GLY A 78 -11.74 -10.02 3.09
CA GLY A 78 -11.40 -10.15 1.69
C GLY A 78 -10.90 -11.54 1.30
N ALA A 79 -9.98 -12.09 2.10
CA ALA A 79 -9.46 -13.45 1.91
C ALA A 79 -10.56 -14.51 2.07
N PHE A 80 -11.47 -14.36 3.03
CA PHE A 80 -12.61 -15.27 3.16
C PHE A 80 -13.58 -15.16 1.98
N LEU A 81 -13.80 -13.94 1.48
CA LEU A 81 -14.68 -13.69 0.36
C LEU A 81 -14.13 -14.34 -0.91
N SER A 82 -12.81 -14.33 -1.15
CA SER A 82 -12.16 -14.96 -2.32
C SER A 82 -12.26 -16.48 -2.35
N ILE A 83 -12.37 -17.11 -1.19
CA ILE A 83 -12.59 -18.55 -1.11
C ILE A 83 -14.05 -18.89 -1.44
N LYS A 84 -15.01 -18.09 -0.95
CA LYS A 84 -16.45 -18.34 -1.15
C LYS A 84 -16.93 -17.93 -2.55
N PHE A 85 -16.43 -16.81 -3.06
CA PHE A 85 -16.77 -16.26 -4.36
C PHE A 85 -15.53 -16.32 -5.26
N ARG A 86 -15.67 -16.76 -6.51
CA ARG A 86 -14.57 -16.78 -7.49
C ARG A 86 -13.78 -15.45 -7.47
N TYR A 87 -12.47 -15.53 -7.25
CA TYR A 87 -11.57 -14.38 -7.06
C TYR A 87 -11.65 -13.32 -8.17
N ARG A 88 -11.93 -13.73 -9.42
CA ARG A 88 -12.09 -12.82 -10.56
C ARG A 88 -13.20 -11.79 -10.32
N ARG A 89 -14.37 -12.22 -9.85
CA ARG A 89 -15.54 -11.33 -9.66
C ARG A 89 -15.30 -10.33 -8.52
N ILE A 90 -14.65 -10.78 -7.45
CA ILE A 90 -14.34 -9.92 -6.32
C ILE A 90 -13.31 -8.88 -6.71
N MET A 91 -12.27 -9.26 -7.47
CA MET A 91 -11.27 -8.30 -7.91
C MET A 91 -11.88 -7.19 -8.77
N ILE A 92 -12.77 -7.55 -9.71
CA ILE A 92 -13.49 -6.58 -10.54
C ILE A 92 -14.37 -5.68 -9.68
N PHE A 93 -15.08 -6.24 -8.71
CA PHE A 93 -15.88 -5.46 -7.77
C PHE A 93 -15.02 -4.49 -6.95
N CYS A 94 -13.90 -4.96 -6.40
CA CYS A 94 -13.02 -4.14 -5.57
C CYS A 94 -12.36 -3.01 -6.37
N LEU A 95 -11.77 -3.31 -7.54
CA LEU A 95 -11.17 -2.30 -8.42
C LEU A 95 -12.23 -1.32 -8.96
N GLY A 96 -13.39 -1.84 -9.37
CA GLY A 96 -14.50 -1.03 -9.87
C GLY A 96 -15.09 -0.11 -8.80
N ALA A 97 -15.33 -0.62 -7.60
CA ALA A 97 -15.79 0.21 -6.49
C ALA A 97 -14.72 1.24 -6.09
N SER A 98 -13.45 0.83 -5.93
CA SER A 98 -12.35 1.72 -5.58
C SER A 98 -12.18 2.88 -6.56
N THR A 99 -12.30 2.63 -7.87
CA THR A 99 -12.22 3.67 -8.91
C THR A 99 -13.37 4.66 -8.84
N ILE A 100 -14.60 4.15 -8.70
CA ILE A 100 -15.80 5.00 -8.56
C ILE A 100 -15.67 5.89 -7.32
N LEU A 101 -15.26 5.33 -6.18
CA LEU A 101 -15.08 6.09 -4.95
C LEU A 101 -13.93 7.11 -5.03
N THR A 102 -12.84 6.77 -5.73
CA THR A 102 -11.70 7.67 -5.93
C THR A 102 -12.12 8.90 -6.74
N ILE A 103 -12.91 8.70 -7.80
CA ILE A 103 -13.46 9.81 -8.60
C ILE A 103 -14.51 10.59 -7.79
N ALA A 104 -15.38 9.90 -7.04
CA ALA A 104 -16.36 10.53 -6.17
C ALA A 104 -15.70 11.43 -5.09
N SER A 105 -14.50 11.07 -4.62
CA SER A 105 -13.75 11.84 -3.63
C SER A 105 -13.47 13.28 -4.09
N VAL A 106 -13.32 13.52 -5.40
CA VAL A 106 -13.07 14.86 -5.95
C VAL A 106 -14.27 15.79 -5.77
N PHE A 107 -15.48 15.26 -5.96
CA PHE A 107 -16.72 16.04 -5.84
C PHE A 107 -17.09 16.33 -4.39
N VAL A 108 -16.63 15.49 -3.47
CA VAL A 108 -16.97 15.54 -2.03
C VAL A 108 -15.87 16.22 -1.21
N ALA A 109 -14.75 16.60 -1.82
CA ALA A 109 -13.64 17.30 -1.16
C ALA A 109 -14.05 18.52 -0.30
N PRO A 110 -15.09 19.32 -0.61
CA PRO A 110 -15.53 20.39 0.27
C PRO A 110 -16.11 19.91 1.62
N TYR A 111 -16.63 18.69 1.70
CA TYR A 111 -17.31 18.13 2.87
C TYR A 111 -16.38 17.17 3.63
N GLN A 112 -15.68 17.69 4.63
CA GLN A 112 -14.65 16.98 5.39
C GLN A 112 -15.08 15.59 5.93
N TRP A 113 -16.25 15.51 6.58
CA TRP A 113 -16.75 14.26 7.15
C TRP A 113 -17.17 13.22 6.11
N VAL A 114 -17.74 13.68 4.99
CA VAL A 114 -18.16 12.79 3.90
C VAL A 114 -16.94 12.28 3.14
N PHE A 115 -15.93 13.12 2.96
CA PHE A 115 -14.65 12.71 2.38
C PHE A 115 -13.94 11.67 3.24
N PHE A 116 -13.95 11.84 4.57
CA PHE A 116 -13.45 10.84 5.51
C PHE A 116 -14.17 9.49 5.30
N GLY A 117 -15.51 9.49 5.27
CA GLY A 117 -16.29 8.26 5.05
C GLY A 117 -16.01 7.58 3.71
N ILE A 118 -15.85 8.33 2.62
CA ILE A 118 -15.48 7.79 1.31
C ILE A 118 -14.08 7.16 1.37
N ARG A 119 -13.11 7.83 2.02
CA ARG A 119 -11.76 7.29 2.17
C ARG A 119 -11.74 6.00 2.98
N SER A 120 -12.57 5.94 4.00
CA SER A 120 -12.70 4.72 4.78
C SER A 120 -13.24 3.55 3.97
N LEU A 121 -14.23 3.82 3.14
CA LEU A 121 -14.80 2.81 2.27
C LEU A 121 -13.82 2.35 1.17
N ILE A 122 -12.99 3.25 0.63
CA ILE A 122 -11.91 2.88 -0.30
C ILE A 122 -10.91 1.93 0.37
N GLY A 123 -10.50 2.24 1.60
CA GLY A 123 -9.59 1.38 2.39
C GLY A 123 -10.14 -0.04 2.53
N LEU A 124 -11.39 -0.17 3.00
CA LEU A 124 -12.07 -1.46 3.16
C LEU A 124 -12.15 -2.25 1.85
N VAL A 125 -12.49 -1.58 0.74
CA VAL A 125 -12.65 -2.20 -0.58
C VAL A 125 -11.31 -2.63 -1.18
N ASN A 126 -10.21 -1.93 -0.87
CA ASN A 126 -8.86 -2.25 -1.35
C ASN A 126 -8.17 -3.37 -0.55
N GLY A 127 -8.54 -3.61 0.71
CA GLY A 127 -7.91 -4.65 1.55
C GLY A 127 -7.83 -6.06 0.90
N PRO A 128 -8.88 -6.55 0.22
CA PRO A 128 -8.88 -7.86 -0.45
C PRO A 128 -7.92 -8.00 -1.65
N LEU A 129 -7.38 -6.91 -2.20
CA LEU A 129 -6.66 -6.95 -3.49
C LEU A 129 -5.40 -7.82 -3.41
N TYR A 130 -4.58 -7.65 -2.36
CA TYR A 130 -3.36 -8.45 -2.19
C TYR A 130 -3.62 -9.96 -2.06
N PRO A 131 -4.49 -10.44 -1.15
CA PRO A 131 -4.74 -11.87 -1.04
C PRO A 131 -5.30 -12.46 -2.35
N ILE A 132 -6.13 -11.72 -3.09
CA ILE A 132 -6.65 -12.14 -4.39
C ILE A 132 -5.52 -12.27 -5.43
N VAL A 133 -4.58 -11.33 -5.47
CA VAL A 133 -3.44 -11.39 -6.38
C VAL A 133 -2.56 -12.60 -6.08
N HIS A 134 -2.23 -12.83 -4.80
CA HIS A 134 -1.45 -14.01 -4.41
C HIS A 134 -2.19 -15.33 -4.68
N GLU A 135 -3.51 -15.38 -4.50
CA GLU A 135 -4.33 -16.53 -4.88
C GLU A 135 -4.33 -16.76 -6.40
N THR A 136 -4.42 -15.68 -7.19
CA THR A 136 -4.39 -15.75 -8.65
C THR A 136 -3.06 -16.31 -9.14
N ILE A 137 -1.94 -15.83 -8.61
CA ILE A 137 -0.60 -16.36 -8.92
C ILE A 137 -0.51 -17.84 -8.50
N ALA A 138 -1.01 -18.19 -7.31
CA ALA A 138 -1.00 -19.58 -6.84
C ALA A 138 -1.80 -20.53 -7.74
N GLY A 139 -2.89 -20.05 -8.37
CA GLY A 139 -3.75 -20.84 -9.25
C GLY A 139 -3.21 -21.00 -10.67
N HIS A 140 -2.36 -20.10 -11.14
CA HIS A 140 -1.85 -20.09 -12.51
C HIS A 140 -0.36 -20.42 -12.65
N SER A 141 0.40 -20.39 -11.57
CA SER A 141 1.85 -20.53 -11.63
C SER A 141 2.33 -21.85 -11.01
N PRO A 142 3.16 -22.64 -11.72
CA PRO A 142 3.86 -23.77 -11.14
C PRO A 142 4.72 -23.36 -9.93
N SER A 143 4.90 -24.26 -8.96
CA SER A 143 5.63 -23.99 -7.72
C SER A 143 7.05 -23.42 -7.93
N ARG A 144 7.72 -23.81 -9.02
CA ARG A 144 9.07 -23.34 -9.38
C ARG A 144 9.12 -21.85 -9.75
N GLU A 145 8.07 -21.34 -10.39
CA GLU A 145 8.02 -19.98 -10.95
C GLU A 145 7.20 -19.02 -10.08
N ARG A 146 6.35 -19.55 -9.19
CA ARG A 146 5.47 -18.78 -8.30
C ARG A 146 6.19 -17.69 -7.50
N THR A 147 7.39 -17.97 -6.97
CA THR A 147 8.18 -16.99 -6.21
C THR A 147 8.61 -15.83 -7.10
N PHE A 148 9.06 -16.12 -8.33
CA PHE A 148 9.47 -15.09 -9.29
C PHE A 148 8.30 -14.16 -9.67
N LEU A 149 7.12 -14.72 -9.97
CA LEU A 149 5.92 -13.93 -10.26
C LEU A 149 5.47 -13.05 -9.08
N THR A 150 5.59 -13.58 -7.86
CA THR A 150 5.27 -12.84 -6.63
C THR A 150 6.23 -11.66 -6.44
N LEU A 151 7.53 -11.90 -6.62
CA LEU A 151 8.56 -10.85 -6.52
C LEU A 151 8.36 -9.80 -7.62
N PHE A 152 8.10 -10.20 -8.85
CA PHE A 152 7.82 -9.29 -9.96
C PHE A 152 6.64 -8.36 -9.65
N THR A 153 5.57 -8.91 -9.08
CA THR A 153 4.41 -8.13 -8.63
C THR A 153 4.78 -7.10 -7.56
N HIS A 154 5.60 -7.48 -6.57
CA HIS A 154 6.07 -6.56 -5.54
C HIS A 154 6.97 -5.47 -6.10
N THR A 155 7.87 -5.79 -7.04
CA THR A 155 8.69 -4.79 -7.74
C THR A 155 7.82 -3.78 -8.48
N GLY A 156 6.76 -4.25 -9.17
CA GLY A 156 5.79 -3.37 -9.82
C GLY A 156 5.15 -2.38 -8.83
N ASN A 157 4.78 -2.84 -7.63
CA ASN A 157 4.27 -1.97 -6.58
C ASN A 157 5.29 -0.90 -6.14
N LEU A 158 6.55 -1.27 -5.94
CA LEU A 158 7.60 -0.32 -5.57
C LEU A 158 7.86 0.73 -6.66
N VAL A 159 7.89 0.31 -7.92
CA VAL A 159 8.03 1.22 -9.07
C VAL A 159 6.85 2.20 -9.11
N SER A 160 5.63 1.73 -8.85
CA SER A 160 4.45 2.60 -8.84
C SER A 160 4.55 3.70 -7.77
N LEU A 161 5.04 3.37 -6.57
CA LEU A 161 5.25 4.34 -5.49
C LEU A 161 6.33 5.37 -5.85
N ALA A 162 7.39 4.93 -6.53
CA ALA A 162 8.46 5.83 -6.99
C ALA A 162 7.96 6.80 -8.08
N LEU A 163 7.03 6.38 -8.94
CA LEU A 163 6.50 7.20 -10.03
C LEU A 163 5.37 8.14 -9.60
N ILE A 164 4.50 7.73 -8.69
CA ILE A 164 3.29 8.50 -8.37
C ILE A 164 3.60 9.84 -7.68
N LEU A 165 4.62 9.89 -6.84
CA LEU A 165 5.04 11.10 -6.11
C LEU A 165 5.50 12.24 -7.04
N PRO A 166 6.49 12.04 -7.94
CA PRO A 166 6.92 13.10 -8.85
C PRO A 166 5.82 13.47 -9.85
N ILE A 167 5.04 12.51 -10.34
CA ILE A 167 3.91 12.79 -11.23
C ILE A 167 2.88 13.69 -10.53
N GLY A 168 2.52 13.36 -9.28
CA GLY A 168 1.62 14.18 -8.46
C GLY A 168 2.14 15.61 -8.27
N GLY A 169 3.43 15.77 -7.95
CA GLY A 169 4.08 17.07 -7.82
C GLY A 169 4.05 17.90 -9.12
N LEU A 170 4.29 17.26 -10.27
CA LEU A 170 4.20 17.93 -11.57
C LEU A 170 2.79 18.43 -11.87
N PHE A 171 1.75 17.67 -11.52
CA PHE A 171 0.36 18.11 -11.74
C PHE A 171 -0.03 19.27 -10.83
N ILE A 172 0.40 19.24 -9.57
CA ILE A 172 0.14 20.31 -8.59
C ILE A 172 0.80 21.62 -9.02
N ASN A 173 2.04 21.57 -9.51
CA ASN A 173 2.81 22.77 -9.83
C ASN A 173 2.42 23.41 -11.18
N ASN A 174 1.95 22.62 -12.14
CA ASN A 174 1.70 23.11 -13.51
C ASN A 174 0.22 23.46 -13.80
N PHE A 175 -0.74 22.95 -13.03
CA PHE A 175 -2.18 23.13 -13.30
C PHE A 175 -2.91 23.81 -12.14
N ILE A 176 -3.82 24.75 -12.47
CA ILE A 176 -4.81 25.26 -11.51
C ILE A 176 -5.68 24.08 -11.03
N ASN A 177 -5.84 23.96 -9.71
CA ASN A 177 -6.49 22.81 -9.07
C ASN A 177 -5.84 21.46 -9.44
N GLY A 178 -4.51 21.43 -9.60
CA GLY A 178 -3.72 20.25 -9.94
C GLY A 178 -4.04 18.98 -9.14
N TRP A 179 -4.42 19.13 -7.87
CA TRP A 179 -4.82 18.02 -7.00
C TRP A 179 -6.01 17.21 -7.57
N LYS A 180 -6.98 17.86 -8.23
CA LYS A 180 -8.15 17.19 -8.84
C LYS A 180 -7.70 16.24 -9.96
N TYR A 181 -6.72 16.67 -10.76
CA TYR A 181 -6.17 15.86 -11.86
C TYR A 181 -5.43 14.62 -11.38
N VAL A 182 -4.78 14.67 -10.22
CA VAL A 182 -4.15 13.48 -9.62
C VAL A 182 -5.20 12.39 -9.33
N PHE A 183 -6.37 12.78 -8.81
CA PHE A 183 -7.49 11.85 -8.58
C PHE A 183 -8.10 11.31 -9.87
N PHE A 184 -8.26 12.15 -10.88
CA PHE A 184 -8.73 11.70 -12.20
C PHE A 184 -7.73 10.77 -12.88
N LEU A 185 -6.43 11.03 -12.77
CA LEU A 185 -5.38 10.17 -13.28
C LEU A 185 -5.39 8.81 -12.57
N SER A 186 -5.46 8.79 -11.23
CA SER A 186 -5.55 7.54 -10.47
C SER A 186 -6.84 6.77 -10.77
N GLY A 187 -7.97 7.48 -10.92
CA GLY A 187 -9.25 6.88 -11.30
C GLY A 187 -9.20 6.27 -12.70
N GLY A 188 -8.63 6.99 -13.67
CA GLY A 188 -8.45 6.50 -15.05
C GLY A 188 -7.53 5.27 -15.12
N LEU A 189 -6.41 5.29 -14.40
CA LEU A 189 -5.52 4.13 -14.29
C LEU A 189 -6.23 2.93 -13.66
N GLY A 190 -7.09 3.15 -12.65
CA GLY A 190 -7.86 2.06 -12.07
C GLY A 190 -8.96 1.53 -13.00
N VAL A 191 -9.58 2.35 -13.84
CA VAL A 191 -10.53 1.89 -14.88
C VAL A 191 -9.80 1.04 -15.91
N LEU A 192 -8.61 1.48 -16.34
CA LEU A 192 -7.75 0.71 -17.23
C LEU A 192 -7.36 -0.63 -16.57
N ALA A 193 -6.94 -0.61 -15.31
CA ALA A 193 -6.59 -1.82 -14.56
C ALA A 193 -7.78 -2.79 -14.42
N THR A 194 -8.98 -2.28 -14.14
CA THR A 194 -10.21 -3.07 -14.05
C THR A 194 -10.54 -3.72 -15.40
N SER A 195 -10.38 -2.96 -16.48
CA SER A 195 -10.61 -3.43 -17.85
C SER A 195 -9.60 -4.52 -18.25
N MET A 196 -8.31 -4.26 -18.01
CA MET A 196 -7.23 -5.23 -18.24
C MET A 196 -7.45 -6.50 -17.42
N TRP A 197 -7.81 -6.39 -16.15
CA TRP A 197 -8.10 -7.56 -15.32
C TRP A 197 -9.29 -8.37 -15.84
N THR A 198 -10.38 -7.68 -16.23
CA THR A 198 -11.58 -8.34 -16.75
C THR A 198 -11.30 -9.09 -18.05
N LEU A 199 -10.46 -8.52 -18.91
CA LEU A 199 -10.04 -9.12 -20.17
C LEU A 199 -9.10 -10.28 -19.92
N PHE A 200 -7.94 -10.08 -19.28
CA PHE A 200 -6.83 -11.04 -19.25
C PHE A 200 -6.91 -12.12 -18.16
N VAL A 201 -7.63 -11.91 -17.06
CA VAL A 201 -7.62 -12.85 -15.93
C VAL A 201 -8.89 -13.68 -15.88
N TYR A 202 -8.73 -15.01 -15.97
CA TYR A 202 -9.80 -15.98 -15.83
C TYR A 202 -9.69 -16.75 -14.51
N SER A 203 -10.84 -17.23 -14.01
CA SER A 203 -10.88 -18.03 -12.79
C SER A 203 -10.55 -19.50 -13.02
N GLU A 204 -10.81 -19.98 -14.22
CA GLU A 204 -10.61 -21.37 -14.63
C GLU A 204 -9.70 -21.38 -15.85
N HIS A 205 -8.74 -22.31 -15.89
CA HIS A 205 -7.88 -22.49 -17.07
C HIS A 205 -8.69 -22.86 -18.31
N ASP A 206 -9.78 -23.61 -18.13
CA ASP A 206 -10.69 -24.04 -19.21
C ASP A 206 -11.52 -22.89 -19.79
N GLU A 207 -11.67 -21.78 -19.05
CA GLU A 207 -12.42 -20.60 -19.50
C GLU A 207 -11.53 -19.61 -20.27
N ASN A 208 -10.22 -19.84 -20.34
CA ASN A 208 -9.27 -18.92 -20.96
C ASN A 208 -9.11 -19.21 -22.48
N PRO A 209 -9.60 -18.33 -23.37
CA PRO A 209 -9.49 -18.54 -24.82
C PRO A 209 -8.08 -18.33 -25.37
N TRP A 210 -7.16 -17.73 -24.61
CA TRP A 210 -5.79 -17.45 -25.06
C TRP A 210 -4.75 -18.48 -24.61
N MET A 211 -5.14 -19.45 -23.77
CA MET A 211 -4.23 -20.47 -23.27
C MET A 211 -4.12 -21.63 -24.25
N SER A 212 -2.89 -22.06 -24.56
CA SER A 212 -2.66 -23.24 -25.39
C SER A 212 -2.99 -24.52 -24.61
N GLU A 213 -3.56 -25.53 -25.27
CA GLU A 213 -3.84 -26.82 -24.64
C GLU A 213 -2.59 -27.48 -24.03
N PHE A 214 -1.42 -27.26 -24.64
CA PHE A 214 -0.15 -27.76 -24.12
C PHE A 214 0.22 -27.11 -22.78
N GLU A 215 0.10 -25.78 -22.70
CA GLU A 215 0.36 -25.01 -21.49
C GLU A 215 -0.61 -25.38 -20.38
N GLN A 216 -1.89 -25.51 -20.71
CA GLN A 216 -2.93 -25.90 -19.78
C GLN A 216 -2.64 -27.25 -19.13
N LYS A 217 -2.25 -28.26 -19.93
CA LYS A 217 -1.87 -29.59 -19.44
C LYS A 217 -0.63 -29.52 -18.56
N TYR A 218 0.39 -28.75 -18.96
CA TYR A 218 1.60 -28.55 -18.16
C TYR A 218 1.28 -27.95 -16.78
N ILE A 219 0.58 -26.81 -16.73
CA ILE A 219 0.22 -26.14 -15.48
C ILE A 219 -0.62 -27.07 -14.59
N THR A 220 -1.64 -27.72 -15.14
CA THR A 220 -2.52 -28.62 -14.38
C THR A 220 -1.75 -29.79 -13.80
N SER A 221 -0.80 -30.38 -14.55
CA SER A 221 0.03 -31.48 -14.05
C SER A 221 0.96 -31.07 -12.91
N GLN A 222 1.46 -29.84 -12.92
CA GLN A 222 2.38 -29.31 -11.90
C GLN A 222 1.65 -28.84 -10.64
N ILE A 223 0.45 -28.26 -10.78
CA ILE A 223 -0.35 -27.76 -9.66
C ILE A 223 -1.12 -28.92 -8.99
N TYR A 224 -1.64 -29.86 -9.78
CA TYR A 224 -2.50 -30.96 -9.30
C TYR A 224 -1.98 -32.34 -9.72
N PRO A 225 -0.84 -32.81 -9.18
CA PRO A 225 -0.27 -34.12 -9.52
C PRO A 225 -1.19 -35.30 -9.13
N GLN A 226 -2.13 -35.09 -8.20
CA GLN A 226 -3.10 -36.07 -7.70
C GLN A 226 -4.54 -35.80 -8.21
N GLY A 227 -4.70 -34.91 -9.20
CA GLY A 227 -6.01 -34.48 -9.70
C GLY A 227 -6.56 -33.23 -9.02
N LYS A 228 -7.44 -32.51 -9.73
CA LYS A 228 -8.00 -31.23 -9.30
C LYS A 228 -8.93 -31.41 -8.10
N PRO A 229 -8.68 -30.75 -6.95
CA PRO A 229 -9.57 -30.83 -5.80
C PRO A 229 -10.93 -30.20 -6.12
N PRO A 230 -12.01 -30.63 -5.46
CA PRO A 230 -13.31 -29.99 -5.57
C PRO A 230 -13.23 -28.51 -5.13
N ASN A 231 -14.15 -27.69 -5.64
CA ASN A 231 -14.21 -26.25 -5.37
C ASN A 231 -13.95 -25.93 -3.90
N LYS A 232 -12.95 -25.06 -3.64
CA LYS A 232 -12.51 -24.69 -2.29
C LYS A 232 -13.73 -24.24 -1.48
N THR A 233 -14.06 -25.02 -0.44
CA THR A 233 -15.16 -24.71 0.46
C THR A 233 -14.60 -24.44 1.84
N MET A 234 -14.98 -23.32 2.46
CA MET A 234 -14.45 -22.88 3.77
C MET A 234 -14.70 -23.85 4.93
N LYS A 235 -15.58 -24.84 4.75
CA LYS A 235 -16.05 -25.75 5.81
C LYS A 235 -14.94 -26.65 6.38
N ASN A 236 -13.84 -26.86 5.65
CA ASN A 236 -12.77 -27.78 6.04
C ASN A 236 -11.38 -27.14 6.16
N VAL A 237 -11.25 -25.82 6.23
CA VAL A 237 -9.93 -25.20 6.42
C VAL A 237 -9.50 -25.39 7.89
N PRO A 238 -8.45 -26.17 8.19
CA PRO A 238 -8.11 -26.51 9.57
C PRO A 238 -7.24 -25.41 10.18
N PHE A 239 -7.85 -24.24 10.45
CA PHE A 239 -7.15 -23.05 10.96
C PHE A 239 -6.30 -23.32 12.21
N LEU A 240 -6.84 -24.11 13.14
CA LEU A 240 -6.13 -24.51 14.36
C LEU A 240 -4.88 -25.36 14.07
N HIS A 241 -4.95 -26.29 13.11
CA HIS A 241 -3.77 -27.05 12.70
C HIS A 241 -2.75 -26.18 11.97
N LEU A 242 -3.19 -25.23 11.15
CA LEU A 242 -2.28 -24.28 10.48
C LEU A 242 -1.55 -23.41 11.50
N LEU A 243 -2.25 -22.84 12.48
CA LEU A 243 -1.65 -22.02 13.54
C LEU A 243 -0.67 -22.82 14.41
N ASN A 244 -1.04 -24.06 14.78
CA ASN A 244 -0.14 -24.93 15.53
C ASN A 244 1.09 -25.35 14.71
N SER A 245 0.96 -25.52 13.39
CA SER A 245 2.10 -25.82 12.51
C SER A 245 3.06 -24.64 12.34
N ILE A 246 2.56 -23.40 12.31
CA ILE A 246 3.40 -22.19 12.23
C ILE A 246 4.25 -22.04 13.49
N SER A 247 3.68 -22.31 14.68
CA SER A 247 4.45 -22.36 15.93
C SER A 247 5.60 -23.37 15.86
N SER A 248 5.36 -24.55 15.27
CA SER A 248 6.43 -25.54 15.06
C SER A 248 7.52 -25.06 14.08
N GLN A 249 7.14 -24.40 12.98
CA GLN A 249 8.08 -23.86 12.00
C GLN A 249 8.94 -22.72 12.56
N LEU A 250 8.35 -21.85 13.40
CA LEU A 250 9.09 -20.77 14.08
C LEU A 250 10.14 -21.33 15.03
N SER A 251 9.78 -22.37 15.80
CA SER A 251 10.75 -23.03 16.68
C SER A 251 11.90 -23.70 15.91
N THR A 252 11.64 -24.26 14.73
CA THR A 252 12.72 -24.77 13.87
C THR A 252 13.58 -23.65 13.28
N LEU A 253 13.01 -22.50 12.91
CA LEU A 253 13.77 -21.38 12.37
C LEU A 253 14.63 -20.69 13.45
N GLU A 254 14.13 -20.55 14.68
CA GLU A 254 14.93 -20.09 15.83
C GLU A 254 16.11 -21.02 16.08
N ASN A 255 15.90 -22.34 16.01
CA ASN A 255 16.99 -23.31 16.12
C ASN A 255 18.00 -23.16 14.96
N TYR A 256 17.57 -22.96 13.72
CA TYR A 256 18.49 -22.75 12.58
C TYR A 256 19.29 -21.44 12.68
N LEU A 257 18.68 -20.35 13.14
CA LEU A 257 19.33 -19.06 13.30
C LEU A 257 20.30 -19.02 14.50
N CYS A 258 20.10 -19.86 15.52
CA CYS A 258 21.00 -19.95 16.66
C CYS A 258 22.29 -20.75 16.37
N PHE A 259 22.31 -21.52 15.27
CA PHE A 259 23.45 -22.32 14.81
C PHE A 259 24.32 -21.63 13.73
N THR A 260 24.04 -20.36 13.38
CA THR A 260 24.85 -19.55 12.45
C THR A 260 25.53 -18.41 13.19
#